data_AF-A0A0V0T7J2-F1
#
_entry.id   AF-A0A0V0T7J2-F1
#
_cell.length_a   1.000
_cell.length_b   1.000
_cell.length_c   1.000
_cell.angle_alpha   90.00
_cell.angle_beta   90.00
_cell.angle_gamma   90.00
#
_symmetry.space_group_name_H-M   'P 1'
#
loop_
_entity.id
_entity.type
_entity.pdbx_description
1 polymer ?
#
loop_
_entity_poly.entity_id
_entity_poly.type
_entity_poly.pdbx_seq_one_letter_code
_entity_poly.pdbx_strand_id
1 'polypeptide(L)'
;LNSIGIFLSAASFKYCIAYSYSDFSAYNYSIVVYNEKARSCSPLYDIAEENIIDNCSEQQHDLQFYKVTHCLPAEGFMYSFEEEVEENVNRINAVKLKATAEICIVERHPFSENFLLKRIAMLFLNSLELCLAHCRVLSVPGKCHAVLFSGEEKVCLLLRQNQPLQSRDVIRKSESEFFTLNYCYYNMTESSESRYYNGSGKIINLRVESMLVQCTVHEIPLRRVHMKRRWLLWNSKTLLHCIKFCAQQFRVNLCNAVYFEAEEKTCLHLVLNASEALYEYSESKKETAHFIEKCVEVEEQQEYQEGSAINRIQPDETSIYSPSRPISSTTHNVREQELDFFHYVAAENVKERYVKLYEFFEICEVQLLNIGIIRNAFAIEIPRKIYSLNRCLHICRRHTSCIAILFSQLHHQCKKIFEGRSSNSISVHSHEMVVALKVCYKDRPDERKCNTEPLIYYFEETQEICAVEIYKQKNLTSWEVMVINKDVSNFQACLFKCIINNECCAINYFPTKECYLIKPANESHIFIVKDNSIFAEELYCESGTLVDFPIK
;
A
#
# COMPACT_ATOMS: atom_id res chain seq x y z
N LEU A 1 7.07 -26.19 12.05
CA LEU A 1 5.83 -25.58 11.52
C LEU A 1 5.63 -24.10 11.95
N ASN A 2 6.70 -23.29 12.07
CA ASN A 2 6.62 -21.90 12.56
C ASN A 2 6.24 -20.85 11.48
N SER A 3 5.45 -21.22 10.46
CA SER A 3 5.09 -20.29 9.38
C SER A 3 3.64 -20.40 8.88
N ILE A 4 2.72 -20.99 9.66
CA ILE A 4 1.28 -20.99 9.33
C ILE A 4 0.65 -19.65 9.76
N GLY A 5 1.19 -18.53 9.28
CA GLY A 5 0.91 -17.19 9.82
C GLY A 5 0.35 -16.20 8.81
N ILE A 6 -0.56 -16.63 7.94
CA ILE A 6 -1.30 -15.71 7.04
C ILE A 6 -2.75 -16.17 6.92
N PHE A 7 -3.55 -16.21 7.99
CA PHE A 7 -4.99 -16.25 7.77
C PHE A 7 -5.43 -14.95 7.06
N LEU A 8 -6.53 -14.99 6.35
CA LEU A 8 -7.25 -13.89 5.73
C LEU A 8 -8.63 -13.95 6.33
N SER A 9 -9.29 -12.82 6.57
CA SER A 9 -10.73 -12.92 6.83
C SER A 9 -11.35 -13.38 5.51
N ALA A 10 -12.13 -14.45 5.58
CA ALA A 10 -12.75 -15.05 4.44
C ALA A 10 -14.26 -15.05 4.63
N ALA A 11 -14.97 -14.41 3.72
CA ALA A 11 -16.42 -14.43 3.73
C ALA A 11 -16.96 -15.87 3.59
N SER A 12 -16.27 -16.73 2.84
CA SER A 12 -16.69 -18.10 2.51
C SER A 12 -15.51 -19.04 2.23
N PHE A 13 -15.76 -20.35 2.26
CA PHE A 13 -14.79 -21.35 1.78
C PHE A 13 -14.45 -21.16 0.29
N LYS A 14 -15.45 -20.82 -0.54
CA LYS A 14 -15.26 -20.56 -1.98
C LYS A 14 -14.27 -19.41 -2.20
N TYR A 15 -14.43 -18.34 -1.42
CA TYR A 15 -13.54 -17.19 -1.42
C TYR A 15 -12.08 -17.59 -1.14
N CYS A 16 -11.83 -18.47 -0.17
CA CYS A 16 -10.49 -18.95 0.15
C CYS A 16 -9.82 -19.71 -0.98
N ILE A 17 -10.58 -20.56 -1.68
CA ILE A 17 -10.09 -21.31 -2.83
C ILE A 17 -9.79 -20.35 -4.00
N ALA A 18 -10.68 -19.40 -4.28
CA ALA A 18 -10.50 -18.41 -5.34
C ALA A 18 -9.29 -17.51 -5.09
N TYR A 19 -9.11 -17.05 -3.85
CA TYR A 19 -7.96 -16.25 -3.45
C TYR A 19 -6.65 -17.01 -3.64
N SER A 20 -6.58 -18.23 -3.09
CA SER A 20 -5.40 -19.09 -3.20
C SER A 20 -5.07 -19.43 -4.66
N TYR A 21 -6.10 -19.59 -5.51
CA TYR A 21 -5.93 -19.77 -6.94
C TYR A 21 -5.38 -18.52 -7.65
N SER A 22 -5.80 -17.33 -7.22
CA SER A 22 -5.28 -16.07 -7.80
C SER A 22 -3.78 -15.86 -7.53
N ASP A 23 -3.26 -16.50 -6.49
CA ASP A 23 -1.84 -16.55 -6.12
C ASP A 23 -1.11 -17.79 -6.63
N PHE A 24 -1.81 -18.69 -7.33
CA PHE A 24 -1.27 -19.94 -7.87
C PHE A 24 -0.29 -19.63 -9.00
N SER A 25 0.97 -19.37 -8.63
CA SER A 25 2.07 -19.43 -9.57
C SER A 25 2.20 -20.87 -10.08
N ALA A 26 2.73 -21.05 -11.29
CA ALA A 26 2.89 -22.35 -11.94
C ALA A 26 3.83 -23.35 -11.20
N TYR A 27 4.26 -23.03 -9.97
CA TYR A 27 5.16 -23.83 -9.18
C TYR A 27 4.54 -24.15 -7.81
N ASN A 28 3.95 -25.35 -7.75
CA ASN A 28 4.00 -26.32 -6.66
C ASN A 28 3.32 -25.98 -5.30
N TYR A 29 2.15 -26.61 -5.10
CA TYR A 29 1.45 -26.91 -3.85
C TYR A 29 0.84 -25.70 -3.10
N SER A 30 -0.40 -25.33 -3.43
CA SER A 30 -1.21 -24.49 -2.55
C SER A 30 -2.07 -25.37 -1.62
N ILE A 31 -1.60 -25.53 -0.38
CA ILE A 31 -2.46 -25.99 0.71
C ILE A 31 -3.16 -24.76 1.27
N VAL A 32 -4.44 -24.85 1.57
CA VAL A 32 -5.27 -23.79 2.13
C VAL A 32 -5.83 -24.28 3.44
N VAL A 33 -5.59 -23.54 4.51
CA VAL A 33 -6.25 -23.75 5.80
C VAL A 33 -7.51 -22.91 5.81
N TYR A 34 -8.66 -23.46 6.20
CA TYR A 34 -9.91 -22.73 6.39
C TYR A 34 -10.47 -23.00 7.77
N ASN A 35 -10.87 -21.94 8.46
CA ASN A 35 -11.60 -21.96 9.71
C ASN A 35 -13.02 -21.45 9.45
N GLU A 36 -13.99 -22.35 9.50
CA GLU A 36 -15.39 -22.01 9.25
C GLU A 36 -15.97 -21.11 10.34
N LYS A 37 -15.64 -21.37 11.61
CA LYS A 37 -16.16 -20.60 12.76
C LYS A 37 -15.58 -19.19 12.80
N ALA A 38 -14.28 -19.07 12.57
CA ALA A 38 -13.58 -17.78 12.54
C ALA A 38 -13.76 -17.05 11.21
N ARG A 39 -14.38 -17.69 10.20
CA ARG A 39 -14.50 -17.18 8.83
C ARG A 39 -13.15 -16.67 8.33
N SER A 40 -12.15 -17.54 8.37
CA SER A 40 -10.78 -17.18 8.00
C SER A 40 -10.08 -18.27 7.20
N CYS A 41 -9.11 -17.92 6.37
CA CYS A 41 -8.26 -18.92 5.69
C CYS A 41 -6.85 -18.47 5.37
N SER A 42 -5.92 -19.42 5.32
CA SER A 42 -4.51 -19.17 5.03
C SER A 42 -4.00 -20.03 3.89
N PRO A 43 -3.46 -19.46 2.79
CA PRO A 43 -2.65 -20.23 1.87
C PRO A 43 -1.28 -20.53 2.51
N LEU A 44 -0.89 -21.79 2.46
CA LEU A 44 0.39 -22.31 2.89
C LEU A 44 1.26 -22.57 1.67
N TYR A 45 2.44 -21.98 1.66
CA TYR A 45 3.42 -22.07 0.59
C TYR A 45 4.63 -22.91 1.04
N ASP A 46 5.22 -23.66 0.12
CA ASP A 46 6.50 -24.38 0.31
C ASP A 46 6.52 -25.39 1.49
N ILE A 47 5.35 -25.92 1.89
CA ILE A 47 5.25 -26.98 2.91
C ILE A 47 5.16 -28.34 2.20
N ALA A 48 6.15 -29.21 2.43
CA ALA A 48 6.07 -30.61 2.03
C ALA A 48 4.91 -31.29 2.78
N GLU A 49 4.10 -32.10 2.10
CA GLU A 49 2.91 -32.76 2.67
C GLU A 49 3.21 -33.55 3.95
N GLU A 50 4.40 -34.14 4.01
CA GLU A 50 4.93 -34.91 5.14
C GLU A 50 5.09 -34.06 6.42
N ASN A 51 5.29 -32.74 6.27
CA ASN A 51 5.43 -31.79 7.38
C ASN A 51 4.10 -31.24 7.89
N ILE A 52 2.96 -31.58 7.27
CA ILE A 52 1.62 -31.13 7.74
C ILE A 52 1.16 -32.00 8.93
N ILE A 53 1.67 -33.23 9.01
CA ILE A 53 1.32 -34.18 10.07
C ILE A 53 2.35 -34.07 11.19
N ASP A 54 2.33 -32.96 11.93
CA ASP A 54 2.95 -32.93 13.25
C ASP A 54 1.84 -32.90 14.30
N ASN A 55 1.76 -33.99 15.07
CA ASN A 55 0.71 -34.28 16.02
C ASN A 55 0.90 -33.41 17.28
N CYS A 56 0.57 -32.12 17.22
CA CYS A 56 0.73 -31.22 18.38
C CYS A 56 -0.28 -30.07 18.39
N SER A 57 -1.43 -30.29 19.06
CA SER A 57 -2.11 -29.40 20.01
C SER A 57 -3.63 -29.60 19.94
N GLU A 58 -4.26 -29.85 21.08
CA GLU A 58 -5.72 -29.97 21.28
C GLU A 58 -6.51 -28.67 20.92
N GLN A 59 -5.85 -27.65 20.36
CA GLN A 59 -6.45 -26.37 19.96
C GLN A 59 -6.83 -26.28 18.46
N GLN A 60 -6.61 -27.32 17.64
CA GLN A 60 -6.80 -27.27 16.19
C GLN A 60 -8.11 -27.89 15.65
N HIS A 61 -9.09 -28.22 16.49
CA HIS A 61 -10.32 -28.91 16.06
C HIS A 61 -11.18 -28.16 15.03
N ASP A 62 -10.96 -26.86 14.83
CA ASP A 62 -11.74 -25.99 13.94
C ASP A 62 -11.01 -25.62 12.62
N LEU A 63 -9.80 -26.16 12.38
CA LEU A 63 -9.02 -25.90 11.16
C LEU A 63 -9.13 -27.05 10.17
N GLN A 64 -9.55 -26.75 8.95
CA GLN A 64 -9.65 -27.69 7.84
C GLN A 64 -8.57 -27.38 6.80
N PHE A 65 -7.84 -28.40 6.34
CA PHE A 65 -6.77 -28.26 5.36
C PHE A 65 -7.22 -28.79 4.00
N TYR A 66 -7.01 -27.99 2.96
CA TYR A 66 -7.44 -28.26 1.59
C TYR A 66 -6.24 -28.15 0.66
N LYS A 67 -6.07 -29.10 -0.26
CA LYS A 67 -5.04 -29.00 -1.30
C LYS A 67 -5.72 -28.67 -2.63
N VAL A 68 -5.39 -27.53 -3.22
CA VAL A 68 -5.79 -27.26 -4.61
C VAL A 68 -4.81 -27.99 -5.51
N THR A 69 -5.30 -29.03 -6.19
CA THR A 69 -4.47 -29.90 -7.03
C THR A 69 -4.50 -29.47 -8.50
N HIS A 70 -5.69 -29.27 -9.04
CA HIS A 70 -5.93 -28.83 -10.42
C HIS A 70 -7.17 -27.95 -10.46
N CYS A 71 -7.10 -26.84 -11.20
CA CYS A 71 -8.27 -26.06 -11.56
C CYS A 71 -8.48 -26.21 -13.07
N LEU A 72 -9.61 -26.79 -13.45
CA LEU A 72 -10.00 -26.89 -14.84
C LEU A 72 -10.75 -25.61 -15.24
N PRO A 73 -10.56 -25.10 -16.47
CA PRO A 73 -11.45 -24.08 -17.02
C PRO A 73 -12.89 -24.57 -16.88
N ALA A 74 -13.81 -23.69 -16.46
CA ALA A 74 -15.23 -24.02 -16.32
C ALA A 74 -15.95 -24.20 -17.67
N GLU A 75 -15.23 -24.61 -18.72
CA GLU A 75 -15.78 -24.93 -20.03
C GLU A 75 -16.78 -26.08 -19.87
N GLY A 76 -18.07 -25.76 -20.02
CA GLY A 76 -19.17 -26.74 -20.01
C GLY A 76 -19.84 -27.03 -18.67
N PHE A 77 -19.30 -26.57 -17.53
CA PHE A 77 -19.87 -26.83 -16.19
C PHE A 77 -20.56 -25.62 -15.53
N MET A 78 -20.61 -24.47 -16.22
CA MET A 78 -20.97 -23.19 -15.62
C MET A 78 -22.47 -22.94 -15.40
N TYR A 79 -23.34 -23.89 -15.77
CA TYR A 79 -24.78 -23.76 -15.57
C TYR A 79 -25.22 -23.72 -14.10
N SER A 80 -24.33 -23.99 -13.13
CA SER A 80 -24.70 -24.08 -11.71
C SER A 80 -24.59 -22.79 -10.89
N PHE A 81 -24.11 -21.67 -11.45
CA PHE A 81 -23.94 -20.39 -10.71
C PHE A 81 -25.03 -19.35 -10.99
N GLU A 82 -25.83 -19.58 -12.03
CA GLU A 82 -27.02 -18.80 -12.35
C GLU A 82 -28.22 -19.70 -12.04
N GLU A 83 -29.15 -19.22 -11.21
CA GLU A 83 -30.39 -19.96 -10.95
C GLU A 83 -31.15 -20.17 -12.27
N GLU A 84 -31.96 -21.23 -12.37
CA GLU A 84 -32.84 -21.42 -13.53
C GLU A 84 -33.93 -20.32 -13.65
N VAL A 85 -33.99 -19.40 -12.68
CA VAL A 85 -34.93 -18.30 -12.60
C VAL A 85 -34.41 -17.10 -13.40
N GLU A 86 -35.19 -16.71 -14.42
CA GLU A 86 -34.98 -15.47 -15.16
C GLU A 86 -35.31 -14.26 -14.30
N GLU A 87 -34.46 -13.25 -14.33
CA GLU A 87 -34.59 -12.02 -13.58
C GLU A 87 -35.02 -10.87 -14.50
N ASN A 88 -36.15 -10.25 -14.21
CA ASN A 88 -36.63 -9.10 -14.98
C ASN A 88 -35.95 -7.81 -14.50
N VAL A 89 -34.84 -7.45 -15.13
CA VAL A 89 -34.00 -6.30 -14.76
C VAL A 89 -33.85 -5.29 -15.89
N ASN A 90 -33.74 -4.02 -15.51
CA ASN A 90 -33.30 -2.98 -16.43
C ASN A 90 -31.83 -3.24 -16.81
N ARG A 91 -31.61 -3.57 -18.09
CA ARG A 91 -30.27 -3.83 -18.61
C ARG A 91 -29.41 -2.58 -18.56
N ILE A 92 -29.97 -1.42 -18.90
CA ILE A 92 -29.23 -0.15 -18.91
C ILE A 92 -29.68 0.69 -17.72
N ASN A 93 -28.71 1.09 -16.89
CA ASN A 93 -28.95 1.92 -15.72
C ASN A 93 -28.05 3.17 -15.74
N ALA A 94 -28.59 4.28 -15.25
CA ALA A 94 -27.81 5.47 -14.95
C ALA A 94 -27.44 5.46 -13.47
N VAL A 95 -26.15 5.31 -13.17
CA VAL A 95 -25.63 5.21 -11.80
C VAL A 95 -24.85 6.46 -11.47
N LYS A 96 -25.17 7.10 -10.34
CA LYS A 96 -24.42 8.24 -9.82
C LYS A 96 -23.22 7.71 -9.04
N LEU A 97 -22.01 7.95 -9.55
CA LEU A 97 -20.76 7.61 -8.89
C LEU A 97 -20.27 8.83 -8.11
N LYS A 98 -20.58 8.89 -6.81
CA LYS A 98 -20.22 10.04 -5.98
C LYS A 98 -18.70 10.19 -5.87
N ALA A 99 -17.99 9.08 -5.68
CA ALA A 99 -16.52 9.02 -5.66
C ALA A 99 -15.80 9.67 -6.86
N THR A 100 -16.46 9.77 -8.03
CA THR A 100 -15.93 10.45 -9.22
C THR A 100 -16.77 11.64 -9.67
N ALA A 101 -17.78 12.02 -8.88
CA ALA A 101 -18.72 13.11 -9.18
C ALA A 101 -19.37 13.02 -10.58
N GLU A 102 -19.58 11.81 -11.08
CA GLU A 102 -20.08 11.55 -12.44
C GLU A 102 -21.39 10.74 -12.39
N ILE A 103 -22.17 10.85 -13.46
CA ILE A 103 -23.24 9.90 -13.76
C ILE A 103 -22.77 9.02 -14.91
N CYS A 104 -22.81 7.71 -14.70
CA CYS A 104 -22.39 6.72 -15.67
C CYS A 104 -23.58 5.88 -16.15
N ILE A 105 -23.65 5.66 -17.45
CA ILE A 105 -24.54 4.67 -18.06
C ILE A 105 -23.81 3.34 -18.06
N VAL A 106 -24.39 2.37 -17.36
CA VAL A 106 -23.89 0.99 -17.24
C VAL A 106 -24.88 0.02 -17.84
N GLU A 107 -24.38 -1.09 -18.33
CA GLU A 107 -25.20 -2.14 -18.95
C GLU A 107 -24.93 -3.50 -18.31
N ARG A 108 -25.99 -4.19 -17.90
CA ARG A 108 -25.95 -5.51 -17.27
C ARG A 108 -25.89 -6.60 -18.33
N HIS A 109 -24.99 -7.56 -18.14
CA HIS A 109 -24.77 -8.69 -19.04
C HIS A 109 -24.76 -10.02 -18.26
N PRO A 110 -25.07 -11.16 -18.90
CA PRO A 110 -24.86 -12.46 -18.29
C PRO A 110 -23.36 -12.73 -18.14
N PHE A 111 -22.90 -13.08 -16.93
CA PHE A 111 -21.49 -13.42 -16.71
C PHE A 111 -21.17 -14.78 -17.30
N SER A 112 -22.13 -15.70 -17.32
CA SER A 112 -21.92 -17.08 -17.77
C SER A 112 -21.38 -17.19 -19.21
N GLU A 113 -21.74 -16.23 -20.06
CA GLU A 113 -21.35 -16.20 -21.46
C GLU A 113 -20.05 -15.40 -21.70
N ASN A 114 -19.60 -14.65 -20.70
CA ASN A 114 -18.50 -13.68 -20.80
C ASN A 114 -17.36 -13.96 -19.81
N PHE A 115 -17.30 -15.16 -19.24
CA PHE A 115 -16.31 -15.52 -18.21
C PHE A 115 -14.84 -15.47 -18.67
N LEU A 116 -14.59 -15.54 -19.97
CA LEU A 116 -13.26 -15.48 -20.58
C LEU A 116 -12.66 -14.07 -20.63
N LEU A 117 -13.40 -13.06 -20.16
CA LEU A 117 -12.90 -11.70 -20.06
C LEU A 117 -11.64 -11.63 -19.19
N LYS A 118 -10.69 -10.82 -19.64
CA LYS A 118 -9.41 -10.67 -18.94
C LYS A 118 -9.63 -9.94 -17.60
N ARG A 119 -9.31 -10.62 -16.50
CA ARG A 119 -9.28 -10.04 -15.15
C ARG A 119 -8.05 -9.15 -15.01
N ILE A 120 -8.24 -7.94 -14.50
CA ILE A 120 -7.19 -6.93 -14.33
C ILE A 120 -6.83 -6.80 -12.85
N ALA A 121 -7.84 -6.74 -11.99
CA ALA A 121 -7.68 -6.55 -10.55
C ALA A 121 -8.87 -7.15 -9.80
N MET A 122 -8.65 -7.45 -8.53
CA MET A 122 -9.66 -7.84 -7.55
C MET A 122 -9.60 -6.83 -6.41
N LEU A 123 -10.75 -6.27 -6.04
CA LEU A 123 -10.90 -5.24 -5.01
C LEU A 123 -11.99 -5.66 -4.03
N PHE A 124 -11.88 -5.18 -2.79
CA PHE A 124 -12.83 -5.46 -1.72
C PHE A 124 -13.63 -4.20 -1.42
N LEU A 125 -14.86 -4.15 -1.94
CA LEU A 125 -15.65 -2.93 -1.97
C LEU A 125 -17.05 -3.21 -1.43
N ASN A 126 -17.56 -2.26 -0.65
CA ASN A 126 -18.84 -2.40 0.04
C ASN A 126 -20.06 -2.19 -0.88
N SER A 127 -19.86 -1.70 -2.12
CA SER A 127 -20.96 -1.43 -3.05
C SER A 127 -20.55 -1.56 -4.51
N LEU A 128 -21.55 -1.78 -5.36
CA LEU A 128 -21.41 -1.81 -6.81
C LEU A 128 -20.96 -0.44 -7.35
N GLU A 129 -21.46 0.66 -6.78
CA GLU A 129 -21.09 2.03 -7.16
C GLU A 129 -19.60 2.28 -6.95
N LEU A 130 -19.03 1.84 -5.83
CA LEU A 130 -17.58 1.92 -5.60
C LEU A 130 -16.82 1.06 -6.62
N CYS A 131 -17.30 -0.15 -6.90
CA CYS A 131 -16.70 -1.05 -7.90
C CYS A 131 -16.65 -0.38 -9.29
N LEU A 132 -17.76 0.23 -9.70
CA LEU A 132 -17.85 1.01 -10.94
C LEU A 132 -16.96 2.25 -10.92
N ALA A 133 -16.84 2.95 -9.78
CA ALA A 133 -15.96 4.12 -9.64
C ALA A 133 -14.47 3.76 -9.79
N HIS A 134 -14.04 2.64 -9.21
CA HIS A 134 -12.67 2.13 -9.41
C HIS A 134 -12.42 1.74 -10.88
N CYS A 135 -13.37 1.05 -11.53
CA CYS A 135 -13.26 0.78 -12.97
C CYS A 135 -13.22 2.07 -13.79
N ARG A 136 -14.03 3.08 -13.42
CA ARG A 136 -14.07 4.38 -14.09
C ARG A 136 -12.74 5.10 -14.01
N VAL A 137 -12.05 5.08 -12.88
CA VAL A 137 -10.71 5.68 -12.73
C VAL A 137 -9.70 4.98 -13.66
N LEU A 138 -9.78 3.65 -13.79
CA LEU A 138 -8.91 2.86 -14.66
C LEU A 138 -9.35 2.82 -16.15
N SER A 139 -10.53 3.34 -16.48
CA SER A 139 -11.07 3.34 -17.84
C SER A 139 -10.27 4.24 -18.80
N VAL A 140 -9.54 5.23 -18.26
CA VAL A 140 -8.67 6.13 -19.03
C VAL A 140 -7.25 5.91 -18.49
N PRO A 141 -6.56 4.83 -18.93
CA PRO A 141 -6.12 4.67 -20.32
C PRO A 141 -6.57 3.35 -21.01
N GLY A 142 -7.86 2.99 -20.90
CA GLY A 142 -8.44 1.79 -21.53
C GLY A 142 -8.09 0.49 -20.81
N LYS A 143 -7.82 0.55 -19.50
CA LYS A 143 -7.50 -0.66 -18.72
C LYS A 143 -8.77 -1.40 -18.35
N CYS A 144 -9.75 -0.73 -17.74
CA CYS A 144 -11.01 -1.34 -17.29
C CYS A 144 -12.21 -0.92 -18.17
N HIS A 145 -13.09 -1.89 -18.47
CA HIS A 145 -14.32 -1.67 -19.25
C HIS A 145 -15.56 -2.26 -18.60
N ALA A 146 -15.38 -3.22 -17.68
CA ALA A 146 -16.48 -3.92 -17.05
C ALA A 146 -16.11 -4.36 -15.64
N VAL A 147 -17.11 -4.68 -14.83
CA VAL A 147 -16.97 -5.16 -13.47
C VAL A 147 -17.85 -6.37 -13.21
N LEU A 148 -17.36 -7.30 -12.40
CA LEU A 148 -18.18 -8.34 -11.77
C LEU A 148 -18.17 -8.06 -10.26
N PHE A 149 -19.34 -7.84 -9.68
CA PHE A 149 -19.47 -7.49 -8.27
C PHE A 149 -20.33 -8.51 -7.53
N SER A 150 -19.84 -9.04 -6.42
CA SER A 150 -20.63 -9.81 -5.46
C SER A 150 -20.95 -8.93 -4.25
N GLY A 151 -22.24 -8.66 -4.04
CA GLY A 151 -22.69 -7.92 -2.86
C GLY A 151 -22.55 -8.71 -1.55
N GLU A 152 -22.69 -10.04 -1.62
CA GLU A 152 -22.54 -10.92 -0.46
C GLU A 152 -21.07 -11.05 -0.03
N GLU A 153 -20.17 -11.29 -0.98
CA GLU A 153 -18.75 -11.45 -0.69
C GLU A 153 -18.00 -10.10 -0.62
N LYS A 154 -18.65 -9.00 -1.02
CA LYS A 154 -18.05 -7.65 -1.15
C LYS A 154 -16.81 -7.64 -2.07
N VAL A 155 -16.82 -8.50 -3.08
CA VAL A 155 -15.72 -8.66 -4.03
C VAL A 155 -16.07 -7.98 -5.34
N CYS A 156 -15.15 -7.16 -5.84
CA CYS A 156 -15.22 -6.48 -7.12
C CYS A 156 -14.07 -6.95 -8.02
N LEU A 157 -14.39 -7.58 -9.15
CA LEU A 157 -13.42 -7.88 -10.19
C LEU A 157 -13.48 -6.80 -11.26
N LEU A 158 -12.31 -6.22 -11.57
CA LEU A 158 -12.14 -5.30 -12.69
C LEU A 158 -11.76 -6.08 -13.94
N LEU A 159 -12.52 -5.89 -15.02
CA LEU A 159 -12.43 -6.68 -16.24
C LEU A 159 -12.07 -5.80 -17.44
N ARG A 160 -11.21 -6.33 -18.31
CA ARG A 160 -10.86 -5.73 -19.58
C ARG A 160 -11.60 -6.47 -20.68
N GLN A 161 -12.40 -5.73 -21.43
CA GLN A 161 -12.97 -6.24 -22.66
C GLN A 161 -11.88 -6.42 -23.71
N ASN A 162 -11.62 -7.67 -24.08
CA ASN A 162 -10.70 -8.09 -25.12
C ASN A 162 -11.40 -8.75 -26.31
N GLN A 163 -12.72 -9.00 -26.18
CA GLN A 163 -13.55 -9.67 -27.17
C GLN A 163 -14.96 -9.02 -27.18
N PRO A 164 -15.74 -9.15 -28.26
CA PRO A 164 -17.15 -8.76 -28.26
C PRO A 164 -17.91 -9.53 -27.19
N LEU A 165 -18.79 -8.84 -26.46
CA LEU A 165 -19.60 -9.50 -25.44
C LEU A 165 -20.70 -10.31 -26.09
N GLN A 166 -20.92 -11.50 -25.55
CA GLN A 166 -22.09 -12.30 -25.89
C GLN A 166 -23.25 -11.81 -25.02
N SER A 167 -24.38 -11.54 -25.68
CA SER A 167 -25.60 -11.09 -25.02
C SER A 167 -26.75 -11.92 -25.55
N ARG A 168 -27.17 -12.95 -24.80
CA ARG A 168 -28.57 -13.39 -24.86
C ARG A 168 -29.47 -12.38 -24.15
N ASP A 169 -30.76 -12.39 -24.49
CA ASP A 169 -31.75 -11.49 -23.89
C ASP A 169 -32.15 -11.86 -22.46
N VAL A 170 -31.72 -13.03 -21.98
CA VAL A 170 -32.10 -13.56 -20.67
C VAL A 170 -30.99 -13.29 -19.67
N ILE A 171 -31.33 -12.55 -18.60
CA ILE A 171 -30.48 -12.46 -17.42
C ILE A 171 -31.06 -13.35 -16.33
N ARG A 172 -30.20 -14.16 -15.73
CA ARG A 172 -30.57 -15.08 -14.65
C ARG A 172 -30.08 -14.55 -13.32
N LYS A 173 -30.77 -14.92 -12.25
CA LYS A 173 -30.37 -14.55 -10.90
C LYS A 173 -29.03 -15.19 -10.55
N SER A 174 -28.12 -14.40 -10.00
CA SER A 174 -26.79 -14.85 -9.58
C SER A 174 -26.33 -14.09 -8.34
N GLU A 175 -25.45 -14.70 -7.54
CA GLU A 175 -24.78 -14.08 -6.38
C GLU A 175 -23.85 -12.92 -6.79
N SER A 176 -23.54 -12.79 -8.09
CA SER A 176 -22.69 -11.74 -8.64
C SER A 176 -23.34 -11.07 -9.84
N GLU A 177 -23.12 -9.77 -9.97
CA GLU A 177 -23.67 -8.95 -11.04
C GLU A 177 -22.56 -8.46 -11.98
N PHE A 178 -22.76 -8.64 -13.29
CA PHE A 178 -21.79 -8.25 -14.32
C PHE A 178 -22.28 -7.03 -15.09
N PHE A 179 -21.48 -5.96 -15.08
CA PHE A 179 -21.81 -4.68 -15.71
C PHE A 179 -20.68 -4.17 -16.60
N THR A 180 -21.02 -3.61 -17.77
CA THR A 180 -20.10 -2.81 -18.57
C THR A 180 -20.29 -1.32 -18.31
N LEU A 181 -19.19 -0.59 -18.35
CA LEU A 181 -19.17 0.86 -18.19
C LEU A 181 -19.14 1.51 -19.58
N ASN A 182 -20.28 2.03 -20.04
CA ASN A 182 -20.42 2.52 -21.42
C ASN A 182 -19.97 3.98 -21.57
N TYR A 183 -20.63 4.90 -20.87
CA TYR A 183 -20.35 6.33 -20.96
C TYR A 183 -20.63 7.05 -19.64
N CYS A 184 -19.77 8.00 -19.28
CA CYS A 184 -19.92 8.81 -18.08
C CYS A 184 -19.86 10.29 -18.40
N TYR A 185 -20.74 11.07 -17.77
CA TYR A 185 -20.79 12.51 -17.93
C TYR A 185 -20.90 13.23 -16.59
N TYR A 186 -20.36 14.44 -16.59
CA TYR A 186 -20.38 15.34 -15.44
C TYR A 186 -21.69 16.13 -15.43
N ASN A 187 -22.48 16.03 -14.36
CA ASN A 187 -23.82 16.61 -14.29
C ASN A 187 -23.83 18.05 -13.75
N MET A 188 -22.86 18.88 -14.14
CA MET A 188 -22.73 20.25 -13.65
C MET A 188 -22.59 21.26 -14.80
N THR A 189 -23.38 22.34 -14.73
CA THR A 189 -23.27 23.57 -15.55
C THR A 189 -22.00 24.35 -15.20
N GLU A 190 -21.00 24.41 -16.08
CA GLU A 190 -19.83 25.28 -15.88
C GLU A 190 -20.21 26.73 -16.26
N SER A 191 -19.80 27.72 -15.46
CA SER A 191 -19.91 29.13 -15.85
C SER A 191 -18.74 29.52 -16.74
N SER A 192 -18.95 30.54 -17.59
CA SER A 192 -18.02 30.96 -18.64
C SER A 192 -17.01 32.03 -18.21
N GLU A 193 -17.00 32.47 -16.94
CA GLU A 193 -16.11 33.54 -16.48
C GLU A 193 -14.86 32.99 -15.79
N SER A 194 -13.68 33.33 -16.31
CA SER A 194 -12.37 32.98 -15.74
C SER A 194 -11.66 34.23 -15.21
N ARG A 195 -11.24 34.23 -13.95
CA ARG A 195 -10.25 35.18 -13.39
C ARG A 195 -9.10 34.40 -12.74
N TYR A 196 -8.04 35.07 -12.30
CA TYR A 196 -6.91 34.41 -11.63
C TYR A 196 -7.25 34.14 -10.15
N TYR A 197 -6.98 32.93 -9.65
CA TYR A 197 -7.18 32.61 -8.23
C TYR A 197 -6.18 33.38 -7.38
N ASN A 198 -6.68 34.24 -6.48
CA ASN A 198 -5.85 35.07 -5.61
C ASN A 198 -5.95 34.66 -4.13
N GLY A 199 -6.29 33.40 -3.86
CA GLY A 199 -6.37 32.88 -2.49
C GLY A 199 -4.98 32.60 -1.90
N SER A 200 -4.81 32.93 -0.62
CA SER A 200 -3.64 32.52 0.15
C SER A 200 -3.87 31.08 0.63
N GLY A 201 -3.38 30.09 -0.12
CA GLY A 201 -3.54 28.67 0.19
C GLY A 201 -3.32 28.34 1.67
N LYS A 202 -4.08 27.37 2.19
CA LYS A 202 -4.04 26.96 3.58
C LYS A 202 -2.80 26.12 3.85
N ILE A 203 -2.06 26.48 4.90
CA ILE A 203 -0.93 25.69 5.38
C ILE A 203 -1.45 24.54 6.24
N ILE A 204 -1.02 23.32 5.93
CA ILE A 204 -1.38 22.10 6.66
C ILE A 204 -0.10 21.35 7.00
N ASN A 205 0.06 21.00 8.28
CA ASN A 205 1.13 20.11 8.73
C ASN A 205 0.62 18.67 8.74
N LEU A 206 1.35 17.79 8.06
CA LEU A 206 1.01 16.38 7.91
C LEU A 206 2.22 15.56 8.34
N ARG A 207 1.98 14.47 9.09
CA ARG A 207 3.00 13.43 9.22
C ARG A 207 2.76 12.40 8.15
N VAL A 208 3.70 12.31 7.24
CA VAL A 208 3.75 11.32 6.18
C VAL A 208 4.78 10.29 6.61
N GLU A 209 4.29 9.18 7.16
CA GLU A 209 5.13 8.08 7.65
C GLU A 209 6.04 8.59 8.78
N SER A 210 7.36 8.68 8.61
CA SER A 210 8.26 9.22 9.65
C SER A 210 8.50 10.73 9.57
N MET A 211 8.03 11.43 8.52
CA MET A 211 8.37 12.83 8.25
C MET A 211 7.23 13.79 8.57
N LEU A 212 7.56 14.94 9.15
CA LEU A 212 6.67 16.09 9.12
C LEU A 212 6.84 16.87 7.82
N VAL A 213 5.73 17.08 7.12
CA VAL A 213 5.65 17.93 5.94
C VAL A 213 4.67 19.06 6.15
N GLN A 214 5.05 20.23 5.71
CA GLN A 214 4.19 21.41 5.63
C GLN A 214 3.76 21.59 4.19
N CYS A 215 2.46 21.44 3.92
CA CYS A 215 1.87 21.57 2.61
C CYS A 215 1.03 22.85 2.49
N THR A 216 1.13 23.53 1.35
CA THR A 216 0.24 24.63 0.95
C THR A 216 -0.87 24.07 0.07
N VAL A 217 -2.11 24.13 0.56
CA VAL A 217 -3.27 23.50 -0.06
C VAL A 217 -4.33 24.55 -0.39
N HIS A 218 -4.78 24.57 -1.64
CA HIS A 218 -5.79 25.48 -2.16
C HIS A 218 -7.10 24.73 -2.37
N GLU A 219 -8.19 25.26 -1.84
CA GLU A 219 -9.53 24.77 -2.17
C GLU A 219 -9.97 25.38 -3.50
N ILE A 220 -10.26 24.51 -4.47
CA ILE A 220 -10.59 24.86 -5.85
C ILE A 220 -11.89 24.15 -6.27
N PRO A 221 -12.68 24.71 -7.20
CA PRO A 221 -13.87 24.02 -7.70
C PRO A 221 -13.50 22.81 -8.57
N LEU A 222 -14.29 21.74 -8.46
CA LEU A 222 -14.12 20.52 -9.25
C LEU A 222 -14.72 20.69 -10.65
N ARG A 223 -13.90 20.47 -11.70
CA ARG A 223 -14.31 20.66 -13.10
C ARG A 223 -14.26 19.39 -13.92
N ARG A 224 -14.97 19.37 -15.05
CA ARG A 224 -14.90 18.27 -16.02
C ARG A 224 -13.48 18.06 -16.56
N VAL A 225 -12.70 19.12 -16.70
CA VAL A 225 -11.30 19.02 -17.16
C VAL A 225 -10.43 18.30 -16.13
N HIS A 226 -10.63 18.56 -14.83
CA HIS A 226 -9.91 17.89 -13.74
C HIS A 226 -10.21 16.38 -13.72
N MET A 227 -11.44 16.00 -14.05
CA MET A 227 -11.86 14.61 -14.14
C MET A 227 -11.14 13.81 -15.23
N LYS A 228 -10.60 14.46 -16.26
CA LYS A 228 -9.75 13.78 -17.25
C LYS A 228 -8.36 13.44 -16.71
N ARG A 229 -7.97 14.03 -15.58
CA ARG A 229 -6.67 13.90 -14.92
C ARG A 229 -6.73 13.02 -13.67
N ARG A 230 -7.76 12.19 -13.55
CA ARG A 230 -7.87 11.19 -12.48
C ARG A 230 -6.72 10.20 -12.55
N TRP A 231 -6.19 9.85 -11.38
CA TRP A 231 -5.07 8.94 -11.28
C TRP A 231 -5.44 7.68 -10.49
N LEU A 232 -5.84 7.84 -9.24
CA LEU A 232 -6.15 6.74 -8.32
C LEU A 232 -7.37 7.10 -7.48
N LEU A 233 -8.09 6.07 -7.02
CA LEU A 233 -9.19 6.19 -6.09
C LEU A 233 -8.89 5.35 -4.87
N TRP A 234 -8.98 5.98 -3.71
CA TRP A 234 -8.72 5.38 -2.41
C TRP A 234 -9.92 5.57 -1.50
N ASN A 235 -10.03 4.73 -0.49
CA ASN A 235 -10.87 5.02 0.65
C ASN A 235 -10.10 5.96 1.60
N SER A 236 -10.78 6.93 2.19
CA SER A 236 -10.20 7.83 3.16
C SER A 236 -11.23 8.28 4.19
N LYS A 237 -10.86 8.28 5.46
CA LYS A 237 -11.81 8.64 6.53
C LYS A 237 -12.15 10.13 6.59
N THR A 238 -11.16 10.97 6.31
CA THR A 238 -11.29 12.43 6.39
C THR A 238 -10.60 13.07 5.20
N LEU A 239 -10.97 14.31 4.91
CA LEU A 239 -10.26 15.14 3.95
C LEU A 239 -8.77 15.26 4.30
N LEU A 240 -8.44 15.45 5.59
CA LEU A 240 -7.04 15.57 6.02
C LEU A 240 -6.23 14.30 5.69
N HIS A 241 -6.82 13.14 5.92
CA HIS A 241 -6.21 11.85 5.60
C HIS A 241 -6.05 11.64 4.09
N CYS A 242 -7.04 12.10 3.32
CA CYS A 242 -7.00 12.08 1.87
C CYS A 242 -5.85 12.97 1.34
N ILE A 243 -5.69 14.17 1.92
CA ILE A 243 -4.56 15.06 1.62
C ILE A 243 -3.23 14.43 2.05
N LYS A 244 -3.15 13.73 3.20
CA LYS A 244 -1.96 12.98 3.65
C LYS A 244 -1.52 11.94 2.61
N PHE A 245 -2.45 11.11 2.12
CA PHE A 245 -2.16 10.14 1.06
C PHE A 245 -1.75 10.81 -0.25
N CYS A 246 -2.40 11.91 -0.64
CA CYS A 246 -1.95 12.65 -1.81
C CYS A 246 -0.57 13.27 -1.60
N ALA A 247 -0.24 13.79 -0.41
CA ALA A 247 1.07 14.35 -0.10
C ALA A 247 2.18 13.28 -0.14
N GLN A 248 1.89 12.03 0.23
CA GLN A 248 2.78 10.89 -0.02
C GLN A 248 3.09 10.74 -1.51
N GLN A 249 2.04 10.79 -2.35
CA GLN A 249 2.14 10.57 -3.80
C GLN A 249 2.56 11.84 -4.58
N PHE A 250 2.43 13.02 -3.98
CA PHE A 250 2.85 14.33 -4.51
C PHE A 250 4.33 14.34 -4.80
N ARG A 251 5.07 13.62 -3.96
CA ARG A 251 6.51 13.55 -4.04
C ARG A 251 7.02 12.89 -5.32
N VAL A 252 6.24 11.97 -5.89
CA VAL A 252 6.57 11.22 -7.12
C VAL A 252 5.73 11.69 -8.31
N ASN A 253 5.12 12.88 -8.23
CA ASN A 253 4.24 13.46 -9.25
C ASN A 253 3.03 12.57 -9.61
N LEU A 254 2.58 11.74 -8.67
CA LEU A 254 1.43 10.85 -8.84
C LEU A 254 0.13 11.41 -8.25
N CYS A 255 0.20 12.51 -7.49
CA CYS A 255 -0.98 13.23 -7.01
C CYS A 255 -0.64 14.68 -6.69
N ASN A 256 -1.44 15.65 -7.14
CA ASN A 256 -1.32 17.03 -6.67
C ASN A 256 -2.65 17.73 -6.44
N ALA A 257 -3.75 17.00 -6.56
CA ALA A 257 -5.01 17.43 -6.01
C ALA A 257 -5.83 16.24 -5.54
N VAL A 258 -6.72 16.48 -4.59
CA VAL A 258 -7.68 15.49 -4.13
C VAL A 258 -9.11 15.98 -4.24
N TYR A 259 -10.01 15.09 -4.64
CA TYR A 259 -11.42 15.25 -4.41
C TYR A 259 -11.85 14.27 -3.32
N PHE A 260 -12.42 14.79 -2.24
CA PHE A 260 -12.88 14.00 -1.09
C PHE A 260 -14.40 13.99 -1.05
N GLU A 261 -15.00 12.81 -1.15
CA GLU A 261 -16.44 12.62 -1.03
C GLU A 261 -16.75 12.09 0.39
N ALA A 262 -17.53 12.85 1.14
CA ALA A 262 -17.69 12.66 2.58
C ALA A 262 -18.67 11.54 2.95
N GLU A 263 -19.65 11.24 2.11
CA GLU A 263 -20.66 10.22 2.39
C GLU A 263 -20.09 8.80 2.28
N GLU A 264 -19.41 8.52 1.16
CA GLU A 264 -18.77 7.25 0.85
C GLU A 264 -17.34 7.18 1.38
N LYS A 265 -16.80 8.28 1.94
CA LYS A 265 -15.44 8.37 2.48
C LYS A 265 -14.40 7.97 1.43
N THR A 266 -14.51 8.57 0.25
CA THR A 266 -13.62 8.28 -0.87
C THR A 266 -12.69 9.45 -1.16
N CYS A 267 -11.50 9.13 -1.65
CA CYS A 267 -10.42 10.05 -1.94
C CYS A 267 -9.92 9.80 -3.36
N LEU A 268 -10.33 10.67 -4.26
CA LEU A 268 -9.92 10.64 -5.65
C LEU A 268 -8.66 11.50 -5.82
N HIS A 269 -7.55 10.85 -6.17
CA HIS A 269 -6.29 11.50 -6.52
C HIS A 269 -6.33 11.99 -7.96
N LEU A 270 -5.91 13.25 -8.15
CA LEU A 270 -5.85 13.94 -9.43
C LEU A 270 -4.42 14.45 -9.65
N VAL A 271 -4.03 14.55 -10.94
CA VAL A 271 -2.77 15.17 -11.37
C VAL A 271 -3.07 16.35 -12.30
N LEU A 272 -3.26 17.52 -11.71
CA LEU A 272 -3.64 18.77 -12.38
C LEU A 272 -2.40 19.59 -12.77
N ASN A 273 -2.51 20.39 -13.84
CA ASN A 273 -1.53 21.45 -14.07
C ASN A 273 -1.81 22.62 -13.13
N ALA A 274 -0.76 23.26 -12.59
CA ALA A 274 -0.91 24.44 -11.74
C ALA A 274 -1.69 25.57 -12.45
N SER A 275 -1.44 25.76 -13.74
CA SER A 275 -2.20 26.68 -14.58
C SER A 275 -3.65 26.26 -14.78
N GLU A 276 -3.97 24.97 -14.81
CA GLU A 276 -5.37 24.50 -14.90
C GLU A 276 -6.10 24.63 -13.55
N ALA A 277 -5.37 24.45 -12.43
CA ALA A 277 -5.91 24.41 -11.09
C ALA A 277 -6.19 25.79 -10.47
N LEU A 278 -5.35 26.81 -10.74
CA LEU A 278 -5.36 28.11 -10.05
C LEU A 278 -6.07 29.25 -10.81
N TYR A 279 -7.13 28.96 -11.55
CA TYR A 279 -8.06 29.97 -12.06
C TYR A 279 -9.32 30.05 -11.18
N GLU A 280 -9.80 31.25 -10.88
CA GLU A 280 -11.02 31.56 -10.13
C GLU A 280 -12.27 31.51 -11.05
N TYR A 281 -13.36 30.97 -10.52
CA TYR A 281 -14.60 30.71 -11.24
C TYR A 281 -15.81 31.13 -10.40
N SER A 282 -16.88 31.61 -11.05
CA SER A 282 -18.06 32.14 -10.34
C SER A 282 -18.68 31.10 -9.39
N GLU A 283 -19.06 31.55 -8.20
CA GLU A 283 -19.77 30.77 -7.18
C GLU A 283 -20.93 29.99 -7.79
N SER A 284 -20.73 28.69 -7.93
CA SER A 284 -21.84 27.75 -8.03
C SER A 284 -21.62 26.73 -6.93
N LYS A 285 -22.70 26.38 -6.23
CA LYS A 285 -22.74 25.38 -5.16
C LYS A 285 -22.26 24.03 -5.69
N LYS A 286 -20.95 23.80 -5.80
CA LYS A 286 -20.38 22.66 -6.52
C LYS A 286 -19.14 22.16 -5.81
N GLU A 287 -19.03 20.85 -5.84
CA GLU A 287 -18.01 20.05 -5.18
C GLU A 287 -16.61 20.63 -5.36
N THR A 288 -15.80 20.56 -4.31
CA THR A 288 -14.47 21.17 -4.27
C THR A 288 -13.37 20.10 -4.30
N ALA A 289 -12.28 20.41 -4.99
CA ALA A 289 -11.02 19.70 -4.90
C ALA A 289 -10.01 20.53 -4.10
N HIS A 290 -9.00 19.85 -3.58
CA HIS A 290 -7.94 20.45 -2.78
C HIS A 290 -6.62 20.25 -3.52
N PHE A 291 -6.11 21.32 -4.12
CA PHE A 291 -4.86 21.32 -4.87
C PHE A 291 -3.68 21.59 -3.95
N ILE A 292 -2.69 20.71 -3.98
CA ILE A 292 -1.44 20.84 -3.25
C ILE A 292 -0.47 21.61 -4.16
N GLU A 293 -0.12 22.83 -3.78
CA GLU A 293 0.83 23.65 -4.55
C GLU A 293 2.27 23.21 -4.27
N LYS A 294 2.58 23.00 -2.99
CA LYS A 294 3.89 22.58 -2.52
C LYS A 294 3.78 21.85 -1.18
N CYS A 295 4.69 20.92 -0.96
CA CYS A 295 4.95 20.31 0.34
C CYS A 295 6.44 20.37 0.61
N VAL A 296 6.82 20.91 1.77
CA VAL A 296 8.21 21.05 2.21
C VAL A 296 8.38 20.23 3.48
N GLU A 297 9.49 19.51 3.60
CA GLU A 297 9.84 18.84 4.86
C GLU A 297 10.13 19.88 5.92
N VAL A 298 9.55 19.69 7.10
CA VAL A 298 9.89 20.47 8.27
C VAL A 298 11.06 19.74 8.90
N GLU A 299 12.23 20.40 8.96
CA GLU A 299 13.33 19.93 9.79
C GLU A 299 12.83 19.91 11.25
N GLU A 300 12.32 18.77 11.71
CA GLU A 300 12.55 18.41 13.10
C GLU A 300 14.06 18.28 13.20
N GLN A 301 14.68 19.00 14.14
CA GLN A 301 15.97 18.58 14.68
C GLN A 301 15.77 17.23 15.38
N GLN A 302 15.49 16.17 14.62
CA GLN A 302 15.80 14.82 15.03
C GLN A 302 17.29 14.70 14.81
N GLU A 303 18.04 15.11 15.84
CA GLU A 303 19.40 14.65 16.07
C GLU A 303 19.36 13.12 16.16
N TYR A 304 19.30 12.43 15.03
CA TYR A 304 20.02 11.17 14.89
C TYR A 304 21.49 11.57 14.89
N GLN A 305 22.03 11.83 16.09
CA GLN A 305 23.44 12.09 16.25
C GLN A 305 24.19 10.89 15.68
N GLU A 306 25.16 11.23 14.84
CA GLU A 306 26.19 10.33 14.31
C GLU A 306 26.53 9.27 15.34
N GLY A 307 26.42 8.00 14.92
CA GLY A 307 26.67 6.87 15.78
C GLY A 307 27.96 7.04 16.59
N SER A 308 27.81 6.93 17.91
CA SER A 308 28.65 6.12 18.76
C SER A 308 30.14 6.14 18.37
N ALA A 309 30.87 7.08 18.98
CA ALA A 309 32.29 6.92 19.21
C ALA A 309 32.52 5.67 20.10
N ILE A 310 32.61 4.48 19.51
CA ILE A 310 33.10 3.27 20.18
C ILE A 310 34.06 2.52 19.26
N ASN A 311 35.34 2.64 19.61
CA ASN A 311 36.45 1.72 19.34
C ASN A 311 36.70 1.31 17.88
N ARG A 312 37.51 2.14 17.19
CA ARG A 312 38.47 1.63 16.19
C ARG A 312 39.38 0.60 16.87
N ILE A 313 39.02 -0.67 16.78
CA ILE A 313 40.02 -1.73 16.86
C ILE A 313 40.73 -1.70 15.51
N GLN A 314 41.97 -1.23 15.52
CA GLN A 314 42.90 -1.35 14.40
C GLN A 314 42.95 -2.82 13.95
N PRO A 315 42.80 -3.14 12.67
CA PRO A 315 43.35 -4.39 12.16
C PRO A 315 44.88 -4.25 12.19
N ASP A 316 45.50 -5.08 13.01
CA ASP A 316 46.95 -5.21 13.15
C ASP A 316 47.57 -5.55 11.79
N GLU A 317 48.34 -4.63 11.23
CA GLU A 317 49.16 -4.86 10.05
C GLU A 317 50.35 -5.74 10.45
N THR A 318 50.34 -7.00 10.05
CA THR A 318 51.57 -7.80 9.95
C THR A 318 51.56 -8.63 8.69
N SER A 319 52.10 -8.07 7.60
CA SER A 319 52.91 -8.88 6.69
C SER A 319 54.04 -8.05 6.08
N ILE A 320 55.24 -8.46 6.44
CA ILE A 320 56.53 -8.00 5.94
C ILE A 320 56.75 -8.64 4.57
N TYR A 321 57.06 -7.86 3.52
CA TYR A 321 58.12 -8.19 2.53
C TYR A 321 58.57 -6.95 1.75
N SER A 322 59.86 -6.96 1.43
CA SER A 322 60.78 -5.83 1.21
C SER A 322 60.79 -5.24 -0.24
N PRO A 323 61.53 -4.13 -0.49
CA PRO A 323 61.30 -3.20 -1.59
C PRO A 323 62.19 -3.42 -2.82
N SER A 324 61.69 -3.05 -4.00
CA SER A 324 62.52 -2.78 -5.18
C SER A 324 62.06 -1.51 -5.91
N ARG A 325 63.05 -0.66 -6.20
CA ARG A 325 63.01 0.74 -6.68
C ARG A 325 62.53 0.91 -8.15
N PRO A 326 62.26 2.15 -8.60
CA PRO A 326 61.25 2.47 -9.60
C PRO A 326 61.78 2.56 -11.05
N ILE A 327 60.88 2.41 -12.01
CA ILE A 327 61.04 2.89 -13.39
C ILE A 327 59.85 3.79 -13.73
N SER A 328 60.17 4.92 -14.35
CA SER A 328 59.39 6.14 -14.47
C SER A 328 58.51 6.21 -15.73
N SER A 329 57.29 6.76 -15.55
CA SER A 329 56.48 7.57 -16.49
C SER A 329 55.95 6.86 -17.75
N THR A 330 54.68 6.94 -18.15
CA THR A 330 53.65 7.98 -18.02
C THR A 330 52.27 7.31 -18.17
N THR A 331 51.36 7.49 -17.21
CA THR A 331 49.94 7.24 -17.44
C THR A 331 49.15 8.43 -16.92
N HIS A 332 48.34 9.02 -17.81
CA HIS A 332 47.37 10.04 -17.47
C HIS A 332 46.52 9.59 -16.28
N ASN A 333 46.60 10.33 -15.18
CA ASN A 333 45.67 10.21 -14.06
C ASN A 333 44.29 10.71 -14.49
N VAL A 334 43.48 9.83 -15.08
CA VAL A 334 42.04 9.94 -14.94
C VAL A 334 41.74 9.30 -13.59
N ARG A 335 41.52 10.14 -12.59
CA ARG A 335 40.92 9.73 -11.33
C ARG A 335 39.57 9.11 -11.71
N GLU A 336 39.47 7.79 -11.70
CA GLU A 336 38.19 7.10 -11.78
C GLU A 336 37.34 7.62 -10.63
N GLN A 337 36.43 8.53 -10.99
CA GLN A 337 35.35 8.96 -10.13
C GLN A 337 34.48 7.71 -9.98
N GLU A 338 34.38 7.20 -8.75
CA GLU A 338 33.51 6.08 -8.40
C GLU A 338 32.12 6.35 -9.00
N LEU A 339 31.76 5.57 -10.02
CA LEU A 339 30.59 5.79 -10.85
C LEU A 339 29.34 5.46 -10.02
N ASP A 340 28.62 6.48 -9.54
CA ASP A 340 27.37 6.31 -8.79
C ASP A 340 26.33 5.55 -9.65
N PHE A 341 25.79 4.50 -9.05
CA PHE A 341 25.03 3.41 -9.66
C PHE A 341 23.75 3.89 -10.38
N PHE A 342 23.22 5.04 -9.95
CA PHE A 342 22.10 5.74 -10.60
C PHE A 342 22.62 6.93 -11.42
N HIS A 343 23.01 6.68 -12.66
CA HIS A 343 23.42 7.75 -13.58
C HIS A 343 22.37 8.88 -13.65
N TYR A 344 22.74 10.09 -13.23
CA TYR A 344 21.94 11.34 -13.27
C TYR A 344 20.47 11.18 -12.86
N VAL A 345 20.20 10.72 -11.64
CA VAL A 345 18.92 11.12 -11.01
C VAL A 345 19.11 12.54 -10.54
N ALA A 346 18.47 13.50 -11.22
CA ALA A 346 18.47 14.89 -10.77
C ALA A 346 18.05 14.93 -9.30
N ALA A 347 18.67 15.76 -8.46
CA ALA A 347 18.41 15.80 -7.02
C ALA A 347 16.92 15.96 -6.69
N GLU A 348 16.17 16.66 -7.55
CA GLU A 348 14.71 16.81 -7.51
C GLU A 348 13.91 15.48 -7.61
N ASN A 349 14.53 14.42 -8.14
CA ASN A 349 13.94 13.09 -8.32
C ASN A 349 14.43 12.07 -7.29
N VAL A 350 15.28 12.48 -6.33
CA VAL A 350 15.74 11.66 -5.21
C VAL A 350 15.09 12.17 -3.93
N LYS A 351 14.42 11.29 -3.20
CA LYS A 351 13.89 11.62 -1.87
C LYS A 351 14.34 10.59 -0.86
N GLU A 352 15.12 11.05 0.10
CA GLU A 352 15.55 10.26 1.24
C GLU A 352 14.39 10.02 2.18
N ARG A 353 14.40 8.87 2.85
CA ARG A 353 13.36 8.44 3.76
C ARG A 353 13.91 7.41 4.73
N TYR A 354 13.31 7.31 5.92
CA TYR A 354 13.60 6.26 6.88
C TYR A 354 12.49 5.20 6.92
N VAL A 355 12.89 3.93 6.98
CA VAL A 355 11.98 2.79 7.12
C VAL A 355 12.48 1.88 8.24
N LYS A 356 11.56 1.39 9.07
CA LYS A 356 11.88 0.40 10.09
C LYS A 356 11.83 -1.00 9.47
N LEU A 357 12.98 -1.67 9.42
CA LEU A 357 13.09 -3.06 9.05
C LEU A 357 13.21 -3.89 10.33
N TYR A 358 12.06 -4.14 10.95
CA TYR A 358 11.93 -4.68 12.28
C TYR A 358 12.52 -6.09 12.45
N GLU A 359 12.55 -6.92 11.40
CA GLU A 359 13.19 -8.25 11.47
C GLU A 359 14.70 -8.16 11.71
N PHE A 360 15.32 -7.01 11.41
CA PHE A 360 16.75 -6.77 11.55
C PHE A 360 17.09 -5.83 12.72
N PHE A 361 16.08 -5.33 13.44
CA PHE A 361 16.20 -4.24 14.41
C PHE A 361 16.93 -3.05 13.81
N GLU A 362 16.53 -2.65 12.60
CA GLU A 362 17.18 -1.60 11.83
C GLU A 362 16.22 -0.49 11.43
N ILE A 363 16.72 0.74 11.46
CA ILE A 363 16.17 1.87 10.73
C ILE A 363 17.07 2.08 9.51
N CYS A 364 16.50 1.96 8.32
CA CYS A 364 17.22 2.12 7.07
C CYS A 364 16.85 3.42 6.39
N GLU A 365 17.85 4.15 5.94
CA GLU A 365 17.72 5.21 4.97
C GLU A 365 17.49 4.58 3.58
N VAL A 366 16.42 5.02 2.92
CA VAL A 366 16.03 4.60 1.58
C VAL A 366 15.81 5.83 0.71
N GLN A 367 16.07 5.69 -0.59
CA GLN A 367 15.77 6.71 -1.57
C GLN A 367 14.61 6.27 -2.46
N LEU A 368 13.52 7.04 -2.44
CA LEU A 368 12.49 6.95 -3.47
C LEU A 368 13.00 7.66 -4.72
N LEU A 369 13.04 6.92 -5.83
CA LEU A 369 13.57 7.41 -7.10
C LEU A 369 12.44 7.55 -8.12
N ASN A 370 12.22 8.78 -8.60
CA ASN A 370 11.30 9.05 -9.69
C ASN A 370 12.01 8.91 -11.04
N ILE A 371 12.15 7.67 -11.51
CA ILE A 371 12.87 7.34 -12.74
C ILE A 371 12.05 6.40 -13.63
N GLY A 372 12.10 6.61 -14.94
CA GLY A 372 11.43 5.74 -15.92
C GLY A 372 12.26 4.55 -16.38
N ILE A 373 13.58 4.56 -16.14
CA ILE A 373 14.51 3.56 -16.65
C ILE A 373 15.66 3.36 -15.63
N ILE A 374 16.02 2.11 -15.36
CA ILE A 374 17.19 1.72 -14.56
C ILE A 374 18.22 1.09 -15.49
N ARG A 375 19.48 1.57 -15.45
CA ARG A 375 20.59 1.07 -16.27
C ARG A 375 21.62 0.37 -15.38
N ASN A 376 22.48 -0.46 -15.97
CA ASN A 376 23.56 -1.16 -15.26
C ASN A 376 23.05 -1.98 -14.06
N ALA A 377 21.85 -2.54 -14.18
CA ALA A 377 21.19 -3.31 -13.14
C ALA A 377 20.47 -4.50 -13.75
N PHE A 378 20.24 -5.53 -12.94
CA PHE A 378 19.29 -6.59 -13.26
C PHE A 378 18.27 -6.74 -12.14
N ALA A 379 17.05 -7.14 -12.51
CA ALA A 379 15.95 -7.34 -11.59
C ALA A 379 15.59 -8.82 -11.51
N ILE A 380 15.36 -9.31 -10.29
CA ILE A 380 14.80 -10.64 -10.02
C ILE A 380 13.41 -10.43 -9.44
N GLU A 381 12.39 -10.83 -10.19
CA GLU A 381 11.01 -10.83 -9.72
C GLU A 381 10.80 -11.90 -8.65
N ILE A 382 10.11 -11.52 -7.57
CA ILE A 382 9.64 -12.45 -6.55
C ILE A 382 8.35 -13.10 -7.09
N PRO A 383 8.31 -14.44 -7.29
CA PRO A 383 7.19 -15.09 -7.96
C PRO A 383 5.84 -14.99 -7.21
N ARG A 384 5.89 -14.79 -5.89
CA ARG A 384 4.70 -14.64 -5.04
C ARG A 384 4.29 -13.17 -4.94
N LYS A 385 2.99 -12.93 -4.75
CA LYS A 385 2.48 -11.59 -4.45
C LYS A 385 3.03 -11.07 -3.12
N ILE A 386 3.52 -9.84 -3.14
CA ILE A 386 4.02 -9.11 -1.98
C ILE A 386 3.14 -7.88 -1.81
N TYR A 387 2.41 -7.85 -0.70
CA TYR A 387 1.34 -6.90 -0.45
C TYR A 387 1.79 -5.60 0.23
N SER A 388 3.01 -5.62 0.77
CA SER A 388 3.59 -4.51 1.53
C SER A 388 4.92 -4.08 0.93
N LEU A 389 5.11 -2.77 0.79
CA LEU A 389 6.37 -2.18 0.37
C LEU A 389 7.45 -2.51 1.41
N ASN A 390 7.15 -2.34 2.69
CA ASN A 390 8.01 -2.70 3.80
C ASN A 390 8.41 -4.18 3.76
N ARG A 391 7.49 -5.09 3.41
CA ARG A 391 7.82 -6.51 3.22
C ARG A 391 8.77 -6.74 2.04
N CYS A 392 8.59 -6.04 0.93
CA CYS A 392 9.52 -6.11 -0.21
C CYS A 392 10.93 -5.62 0.18
N LEU A 393 11.01 -4.56 0.99
CA LEU A 393 12.28 -4.06 1.54
C LEU A 393 12.95 -5.07 2.47
N HIS A 394 12.20 -5.75 3.34
CA HIS A 394 12.73 -6.84 4.16
C HIS A 394 13.35 -7.96 3.31
N ILE A 395 12.66 -8.36 2.22
CA ILE A 395 13.14 -9.38 1.29
C ILE A 395 14.43 -8.93 0.60
N CYS A 396 14.52 -7.66 0.20
CA CYS A 396 15.75 -7.10 -0.37
C CYS A 396 16.88 -7.07 0.67
N ARG A 397 16.64 -6.49 1.85
CA ARG A 397 17.63 -6.35 2.93
C ARG A 397 18.25 -7.69 3.35
N ARG A 398 17.49 -8.79 3.30
CA ARG A 398 17.99 -10.14 3.60
C ARG A 398 19.10 -10.60 2.66
N HIS A 399 19.17 -10.04 1.46
CA HIS A 399 20.22 -10.32 0.49
C HIS A 399 21.17 -9.12 0.43
N THR A 400 22.39 -9.28 0.94
CA THR A 400 23.33 -8.16 1.13
C THR A 400 23.70 -7.39 -0.15
N SER A 401 23.62 -8.03 -1.32
CA SER A 401 23.86 -7.38 -2.61
C SER A 401 22.62 -6.74 -3.26
N CYS A 402 21.43 -6.87 -2.65
CA CYS A 402 20.24 -6.17 -3.13
C CYS A 402 20.32 -4.71 -2.74
N ILE A 403 20.27 -3.83 -3.73
CA ILE A 403 20.52 -2.38 -3.57
C ILE A 403 19.27 -1.55 -3.77
N ALA A 404 18.23 -2.11 -4.40
CA ALA A 404 16.96 -1.45 -4.57
C ALA A 404 15.83 -2.48 -4.79
N ILE A 405 14.60 -2.00 -4.70
CA ILE A 405 13.41 -2.76 -5.10
C ILE A 405 12.62 -2.00 -6.17
N LEU A 406 11.93 -2.75 -7.01
CA LEU A 406 10.86 -2.28 -7.86
C LEU A 406 9.55 -2.87 -7.35
N PHE A 407 8.66 -2.04 -6.83
CA PHE A 407 7.45 -2.50 -6.15
C PHE A 407 6.19 -1.93 -6.82
N SER A 408 5.21 -2.79 -7.10
CA SER A 408 3.90 -2.37 -7.61
C SER A 408 2.81 -2.74 -6.60
N GLN A 409 2.21 -1.72 -5.97
CA GLN A 409 1.07 -1.91 -5.08
C GLN A 409 -0.14 -2.48 -5.83
N LEU A 410 -0.40 -2.03 -7.06
CA LEU A 410 -1.57 -2.41 -7.84
C LEU A 410 -1.61 -3.89 -8.19
N HIS A 411 -0.44 -4.48 -8.44
CA HIS A 411 -0.31 -5.88 -8.85
C HIS A 411 0.33 -6.76 -7.77
N HIS A 412 0.65 -6.17 -6.62
CA HIS A 412 1.40 -6.81 -5.52
C HIS A 412 2.70 -7.48 -6.01
N GLN A 413 3.40 -6.83 -6.95
CA GLN A 413 4.66 -7.34 -7.51
C GLN A 413 5.85 -6.72 -6.79
N CYS A 414 6.85 -7.53 -6.49
CA CYS A 414 8.10 -7.09 -5.89
C CYS A 414 9.26 -7.66 -6.71
N LYS A 415 10.16 -6.81 -7.17
CA LYS A 415 11.41 -7.22 -7.83
C LYS A 415 12.59 -6.68 -7.03
N LYS A 416 13.57 -7.55 -6.76
CA LYS A 416 14.86 -7.15 -6.18
C LYS A 416 15.75 -6.65 -7.30
N ILE A 417 16.43 -5.54 -7.08
CA ILE A 417 17.37 -4.96 -8.03
C ILE A 417 18.78 -5.16 -7.49
N PHE A 418 19.66 -5.61 -8.37
CA PHE A 418 21.06 -5.86 -8.11
C PHE A 418 21.92 -5.09 -9.10
N GLU A 419 23.13 -4.76 -8.68
CA GLU A 419 24.13 -4.20 -9.56
C GLU A 419 24.62 -5.25 -10.57
N GLY A 420 24.72 -4.86 -11.84
CA GLY A 420 25.34 -5.72 -12.84
C GLY A 420 25.45 -5.06 -14.20
N ARG A 421 26.49 -5.42 -14.96
CA ARG A 421 26.70 -4.94 -16.34
C ARG A 421 25.68 -5.56 -17.29
N SER A 422 24.44 -5.08 -17.24
CA SER A 422 23.38 -5.45 -18.16
C SER A 422 23.39 -4.50 -19.35
N SER A 423 23.42 -5.05 -20.56
CA SER A 423 23.18 -4.28 -21.80
C SER A 423 21.73 -3.78 -21.90
N ASN A 424 20.82 -4.43 -21.17
CA ASN A 424 19.40 -4.13 -21.19
C ASN A 424 19.04 -3.24 -20.00
N SER A 425 18.34 -2.14 -20.27
CA SER A 425 17.78 -1.28 -19.23
C SER A 425 16.43 -1.81 -18.74
N ILE A 426 16.18 -1.70 -17.43
CA ILE A 426 14.90 -2.06 -16.83
C ILE A 426 13.94 -0.87 -17.02
N SER A 427 12.83 -1.08 -17.72
CA SER A 427 11.76 -0.09 -17.81
C SER A 427 10.98 -0.06 -16.50
N VAL A 428 10.74 1.13 -15.97
CA VAL A 428 9.88 1.35 -14.80
C VAL A 428 8.51 1.78 -15.30
N HIS A 429 7.48 1.03 -14.94
CA HIS A 429 6.11 1.36 -15.30
C HIS A 429 5.53 2.39 -14.33
N SER A 430 4.52 3.15 -14.77
CA SER A 430 3.93 4.25 -13.98
C SER A 430 3.29 3.85 -12.64
N HIS A 431 3.02 2.57 -12.44
CA HIS A 431 2.46 1.97 -11.22
C HIS A 431 3.51 1.25 -10.35
N GLU A 432 4.78 1.31 -10.75
CA GLU A 432 5.91 0.75 -10.03
C GLU A 432 6.66 1.90 -9.34
N MET A 433 7.11 1.63 -8.11
CA MET A 433 7.95 2.53 -7.34
C MET A 433 9.36 1.93 -7.25
N VAL A 434 10.38 2.77 -7.47
CA VAL A 434 11.77 2.39 -7.26
C VAL A 434 12.20 2.90 -5.89
N VAL A 435 12.65 1.99 -5.03
CA VAL A 435 13.16 2.33 -3.70
C VAL A 435 14.56 1.74 -3.54
N ALA A 436 15.57 2.60 -3.51
CA ALA A 436 16.95 2.22 -3.25
C ALA A 436 17.20 2.13 -1.74
N LEU A 437 17.89 1.08 -1.32
CA LEU A 437 18.30 0.86 0.06
C LEU A 437 19.73 1.40 0.21
N LYS A 438 19.92 2.41 1.08
CA LYS A 438 21.23 3.06 1.27
C LYS A 438 21.98 2.47 2.44
N VAL A 439 21.69 2.96 3.63
CA VAL A 439 22.39 2.59 4.85
C VAL A 439 21.37 2.24 5.93
N CYS A 440 21.73 1.30 6.79
CA CYS A 440 20.88 0.84 7.88
C CYS A 440 21.62 0.97 9.20
N TYR A 441 20.93 1.48 10.21
CA TYR A 441 21.42 1.67 11.56
C TYR A 441 20.65 0.78 12.52
N LYS A 442 21.28 0.31 13.59
CA LYS A 442 20.59 -0.46 14.63
C LYS A 442 19.64 0.43 15.41
N ASP A 443 18.42 -0.04 15.59
CA ASP A 443 17.36 0.64 16.34
C ASP A 443 17.10 -0.10 17.65
N ARG A 444 17.68 0.46 18.73
CA ARG A 444 17.50 0.03 20.13
C ARG A 444 17.42 -1.50 20.30
N PRO A 445 18.42 -2.26 19.80
CA PRO A 445 18.38 -3.73 19.81
C PRO A 445 18.27 -4.31 21.23
N ASP A 446 18.85 -3.62 22.22
CA ASP A 446 18.78 -4.03 23.62
C ASP A 446 17.36 -3.86 24.19
N GLU A 447 16.68 -2.75 23.91
CA GLU A 447 15.30 -2.52 24.38
C GLU A 447 14.31 -3.49 23.72
N ARG A 448 14.58 -3.87 22.48
CA ARG A 448 13.75 -4.77 21.67
C ARG A 448 14.06 -6.25 21.91
N LYS A 449 15.05 -6.54 22.76
CA LYS A 449 15.44 -7.91 23.10
C LYS A 449 14.28 -8.63 23.79
N CYS A 450 13.96 -9.81 23.27
CA CYS A 450 12.87 -10.68 23.76
C CYS A 450 11.44 -10.14 23.53
N ASN A 451 11.26 -9.04 22.80
CA ASN A 451 9.94 -8.63 22.33
C ASN A 451 9.30 -9.76 21.54
N THR A 452 7.98 -9.85 21.60
CA THR A 452 7.23 -10.74 20.71
C THR A 452 7.32 -10.22 19.28
N GLU A 453 7.14 -11.09 18.31
CA GLU A 453 7.04 -10.63 16.92
C GLU A 453 5.94 -9.57 16.77
N PRO A 454 6.10 -8.58 15.88
CA PRO A 454 5.13 -7.51 15.72
C PRO A 454 3.72 -8.02 15.43
N LEU A 455 2.74 -7.40 16.05
CA LEU A 455 1.33 -7.61 15.74
C LEU A 455 0.99 -6.77 14.53
N ILE A 456 0.19 -7.34 13.63
CA ILE A 456 -0.25 -6.63 12.44
C ILE A 456 -1.74 -6.35 12.68
N TYR A 457 -2.19 -5.13 12.46
CA TYR A 457 -3.60 -4.72 12.56
C TYR A 457 -4.09 -4.14 11.24
N TYR A 458 -5.25 -4.61 10.80
CA TYR A 458 -6.00 -3.99 9.73
C TYR A 458 -7.07 -3.08 10.33
N PHE A 459 -7.07 -1.83 9.91
CA PHE A 459 -8.06 -0.85 10.30
C PHE A 459 -9.00 -0.61 9.13
N GLU A 460 -10.18 -1.23 9.16
CA GLU A 460 -11.18 -1.12 8.09
C GLU A 460 -11.54 0.35 7.83
N GLU A 461 -11.51 1.18 8.87
CA GLU A 461 -11.85 2.61 8.82
C GLU A 461 -10.84 3.47 8.07
N THR A 462 -9.56 3.09 8.04
CA THR A 462 -8.51 3.79 7.28
C THR A 462 -8.02 3.00 6.06
N GLN A 463 -8.38 1.72 5.95
CA GLN A 463 -7.86 0.78 4.95
C GLN A 463 -6.33 0.78 4.99
N GLU A 464 -5.80 0.71 6.22
CA GLU A 464 -4.37 0.63 6.49
C GLU A 464 -4.07 -0.66 7.23
N ILE A 465 -2.91 -1.21 6.91
CA ILE A 465 -2.29 -2.31 7.62
C ILE A 465 -1.10 -1.74 8.35
N CYS A 466 -1.15 -1.83 9.67
CA CYS A 466 -0.12 -1.32 10.54
C CYS A 466 0.55 -2.46 11.28
N ALA A 467 1.89 -2.46 11.31
CA ALA A 467 2.66 -3.34 12.19
C ALA A 467 3.03 -2.59 13.47
N VAL A 468 2.83 -3.24 14.60
CA VAL A 468 3.14 -2.69 15.92
C VAL A 468 3.94 -3.67 16.75
N GLU A 469 4.92 -3.16 17.48
CA GLU A 469 5.78 -3.96 18.34
C GLU A 469 5.46 -3.72 19.81
N ILE A 470 5.23 -4.79 20.57
CA ILE A 470 5.00 -4.72 22.01
C ILE A 470 6.34 -4.87 22.73
N TYR A 471 6.67 -3.88 23.57
CA TYR A 471 7.88 -3.89 24.35
C TYR A 471 7.71 -4.64 25.66
N LYS A 472 8.69 -5.49 26.00
CA LYS A 472 8.76 -6.13 27.32
C LYS A 472 9.52 -5.32 28.36
N GLN A 473 10.47 -4.50 27.91
CA GLN A 473 11.21 -3.64 28.82
C GLN A 473 10.35 -2.50 29.34
N LYS A 474 10.65 -2.07 30.56
CA LYS A 474 9.90 -0.99 31.22
C LYS A 474 10.56 0.38 31.08
N ASN A 475 11.88 0.43 30.90
CA ASN A 475 12.61 1.68 30.73
C ASN A 475 12.92 1.84 29.26
N LEU A 476 12.22 2.74 28.59
CA LEU A 476 12.35 2.97 27.16
C LEU A 476 12.88 4.38 26.92
N THR A 477 13.92 4.51 26.11
CA THR A 477 14.53 5.82 25.79
C THR A 477 13.78 6.53 24.66
N SER A 478 13.86 7.86 24.65
CA SER A 478 13.38 8.73 23.57
C SER A 478 11.86 8.78 23.38
N TRP A 479 11.08 8.72 24.47
CA TRP A 479 9.61 8.75 24.41
C TRP A 479 8.98 9.76 25.39
N GLU A 480 7.95 10.48 24.91
CA GLU A 480 7.16 11.42 25.72
C GLU A 480 5.65 11.24 25.50
N VAL A 481 4.87 11.34 26.58
CA VAL A 481 3.40 11.32 26.51
C VAL A 481 2.87 12.65 25.98
N MET A 482 2.11 12.59 24.89
CA MET A 482 1.45 13.74 24.29
C MET A 482 0.04 13.95 24.85
N VAL A 483 -0.77 12.89 24.90
CA VAL A 483 -2.20 12.97 25.23
C VAL A 483 -2.58 11.75 26.05
N ILE A 484 -3.45 11.96 27.04
CA ILE A 484 -4.07 10.90 27.83
C ILE A 484 -5.57 10.87 27.52
N ASN A 485 -6.02 9.77 26.92
CA ASN A 485 -7.43 9.51 26.67
C ASN A 485 -7.97 8.53 27.71
N LYS A 486 -9.12 8.87 28.30
CA LYS A 486 -9.86 8.00 29.23
C LYS A 486 -10.97 7.26 28.49
N ASP A 487 -11.46 6.19 29.11
CA ASP A 487 -12.59 5.38 28.64
C ASP A 487 -12.42 4.81 27.22
N VAL A 488 -11.19 4.47 26.83
CA VAL A 488 -10.89 3.81 25.56
C VAL A 488 -11.23 2.32 25.65
N SER A 489 -12.07 1.84 24.73
CA SER A 489 -12.71 0.52 24.84
C SER A 489 -11.74 -0.66 24.91
N ASN A 490 -10.68 -0.63 24.11
CA ASN A 490 -9.67 -1.69 24.03
C ASN A 490 -8.34 -1.17 23.43
N PHE A 491 -7.33 -2.04 23.43
CA PHE A 491 -5.99 -1.77 22.90
C PHE A 491 -6.01 -1.33 21.42
N GLN A 492 -6.79 -2.02 20.57
CA GLN A 492 -6.89 -1.69 19.15
C GLN A 492 -7.52 -0.31 18.92
N ALA A 493 -8.51 0.09 19.72
CA ALA A 493 -9.09 1.43 19.67
C ALA A 493 -8.11 2.51 20.14
N CYS A 494 -7.22 2.19 21.09
CA CYS A 494 -6.13 3.07 21.49
C CYS A 494 -5.11 3.24 20.36
N LEU A 495 -4.71 2.14 19.73
CA LEU A 495 -3.80 2.15 18.59
C LEU A 495 -4.38 2.94 17.41
N PHE A 496 -5.67 2.74 17.12
CA PHE A 496 -6.36 3.50 16.08
C PHE A 496 -6.35 5.01 16.33
N LYS A 497 -6.48 5.46 17.59
CA LYS A 497 -6.34 6.87 17.96
C LYS A 497 -4.92 7.41 17.70
N CYS A 498 -3.90 6.57 17.83
CA CYS A 498 -2.52 6.93 17.50
C CYS A 498 -2.35 7.08 15.99
N ILE A 499 -2.82 6.11 15.20
CA ILE A 499 -2.65 6.08 13.73
C ILE A 499 -3.29 7.30 13.05
N ILE A 500 -4.47 7.73 13.53
CA ILE A 500 -5.13 8.94 13.00
C ILE A 500 -4.51 10.25 13.51
N ASN A 501 -3.57 10.19 14.46
CA ASN A 501 -2.88 11.33 15.02
C ASN A 501 -1.50 11.48 14.38
N ASN A 502 -1.26 12.61 13.73
CA ASN A 502 -0.03 12.87 12.99
C ASN A 502 1.22 13.04 13.87
N GLU A 503 1.16 13.08 15.20
CA GLU A 503 2.35 13.18 16.05
C GLU A 503 2.63 11.88 16.81
N CYS A 504 1.69 10.94 16.79
CA CYS A 504 1.78 9.73 17.60
C CYS A 504 2.63 8.67 16.90
N CYS A 505 3.50 8.00 17.65
CA CYS A 505 4.35 6.92 17.16
C CYS A 505 4.34 5.70 18.09
N ALA A 506 3.76 5.82 19.29
CA ALA A 506 3.59 4.73 20.23
C ALA A 506 2.37 4.96 21.12
N ILE A 507 1.90 3.90 21.77
CA ILE A 507 0.84 3.95 22.77
C ILE A 507 1.29 3.28 24.06
N ASN A 508 0.70 3.70 25.18
CA ASN A 508 0.66 2.91 26.40
C ASN A 508 -0.78 2.72 26.87
N TYR A 509 -1.27 1.48 26.82
CA TYR A 509 -2.66 1.16 27.12
C TYR A 509 -2.80 0.46 28.46
N PHE A 510 -3.78 0.90 29.27
CA PHE A 510 -4.10 0.33 30.57
C PHE A 510 -5.41 -0.45 30.50
N PRO A 511 -5.53 -1.60 31.19
CA PRO A 511 -6.80 -2.31 31.38
C PRO A 511 -7.88 -1.46 32.05
N THR A 512 -7.51 -0.38 32.75
CA THR A 512 -8.42 0.64 33.29
C THR A 512 -9.04 1.54 32.20
N LYS A 513 -8.80 1.25 30.92
CA LYS A 513 -9.29 1.99 29.74
C LYS A 513 -8.64 3.37 29.56
N GLU A 514 -7.48 3.59 30.18
CA GLU A 514 -6.64 4.75 29.87
C GLU A 514 -5.70 4.42 28.71
N CYS A 515 -5.55 5.36 27.78
CA CYS A 515 -4.75 5.24 26.57
C CYS A 515 -3.85 6.46 26.47
N TYR A 516 -2.54 6.26 26.56
CA TYR A 516 -1.57 7.33 26.41
C TYR A 516 -1.08 7.31 24.96
N LEU A 517 -1.20 8.43 24.26
CA LEU A 517 -0.60 8.64 22.95
C LEU A 517 0.79 9.23 23.16
N ILE A 518 1.80 8.61 22.55
CA ILE A 518 3.21 8.86 22.83
C ILE A 518 3.90 9.24 21.52
N LYS A 519 4.81 10.22 21.60
CA LYS A 519 5.62 10.70 20.49
C LYS A 519 7.11 10.54 20.79
N PRO A 520 7.98 10.60 19.76
CA PRO A 520 9.42 10.63 19.95
C PRO A 520 9.86 11.83 20.79
N ALA A 521 10.91 11.65 21.59
CA ALA A 521 11.54 12.68 22.41
C ALA A 521 13.06 12.54 22.37
N ASN A 522 13.80 13.50 22.94
CA ASN A 522 15.26 13.44 23.01
C ASN A 522 15.73 12.23 23.85
N GLU A 523 16.93 11.71 23.56
CA GLU A 523 17.50 10.52 24.21
C GLU A 523 17.55 10.57 25.75
N SER A 524 17.61 11.77 26.32
CA SER A 524 17.57 11.97 27.77
C SER A 524 16.23 11.61 28.42
N HIS A 525 15.15 11.51 27.64
CA HIS A 525 13.81 11.20 28.14
C HIS A 525 13.65 9.69 28.25
N ILE A 526 13.41 9.23 29.48
CA ILE A 526 13.11 7.83 29.77
C ILE A 526 11.63 7.72 30.08
N PHE A 527 10.90 7.00 29.23
CA PHE A 527 9.54 6.60 29.51
C PHE A 527 9.54 5.32 30.34
N ILE A 528 8.87 5.37 31.49
CA ILE A 528 8.72 4.22 32.38
C ILE A 528 7.34 3.61 32.17
N VAL A 529 7.30 2.46 31.49
CA VAL A 529 6.08 1.66 31.31
C VAL A 529 5.58 1.23 32.67
N LYS A 530 4.34 1.65 32.99
CA LYS A 530 3.71 1.36 34.27
C LYS A 530 3.32 -0.11 34.38
N ASP A 531 3.29 -0.62 35.60
CA ASP A 531 2.76 -1.95 35.88
C ASP A 531 1.32 -2.07 35.38
N ASN A 532 0.96 -3.26 34.89
CA ASN A 532 -0.34 -3.54 34.26
C ASN A 532 -0.68 -2.59 33.11
N SER A 533 0.30 -2.18 32.31
CA SER A 533 0.08 -1.49 31.04
C SER A 533 0.87 -2.14 29.91
N ILE A 534 0.46 -1.88 28.67
CA ILE A 534 1.09 -2.41 27.47
C ILE A 534 1.60 -1.24 26.65
N PHE A 535 2.92 -1.15 26.51
CA PHE A 535 3.55 -0.23 25.59
C PHE A 535 3.68 -0.89 24.21
N ALA A 536 3.25 -0.18 23.17
CA ALA A 536 3.41 -0.62 21.80
C ALA A 536 3.86 0.52 20.89
N GLU A 537 4.87 0.24 20.08
CA GLU A 537 5.39 1.16 19.07
C GLU A 537 4.79 0.85 17.70
N GLU A 538 4.41 1.90 16.97
CA GLU A 538 4.09 1.79 15.55
C GLU A 538 5.38 1.65 14.72
N LEU A 539 5.49 0.54 14.00
CA LEU A 539 6.63 0.27 13.13
C LEU A 539 6.42 0.89 11.74
N TYR A 540 5.25 0.62 11.15
CA TYR A 540 4.82 1.21 9.89
C TYR A 540 3.30 1.05 9.74
N CYS A 541 2.70 1.91 8.93
CA CYS A 541 1.34 1.78 8.39
C CYS A 541 1.39 1.97 6.88
N GLU A 542 0.78 1.05 6.13
CA GLU A 542 0.67 1.11 4.68
C GLU A 542 -0.79 0.93 4.26
N SER A 543 -1.20 1.58 3.17
CA SER A 543 -2.53 1.37 2.61
C SER A 543 -2.69 -0.08 2.14
N GLY A 544 -3.80 -0.71 2.52
CA GLY A 544 -4.09 -2.09 2.15
C GLY A 544 -5.53 -2.46 2.45
N THR A 545 -5.98 -3.57 1.87
CA THR A 545 -7.28 -4.18 2.14
C THR A 545 -7.14 -5.32 3.13
N LEU A 546 -8.26 -5.84 3.64
CA LEU A 546 -8.31 -6.99 4.54
C LEU A 546 -7.64 -8.27 3.98
N VAL A 547 -7.37 -8.27 2.67
CA VAL A 547 -6.70 -9.34 1.95
C VAL A 547 -5.20 -9.19 1.90
N ASP A 548 -4.74 -7.96 2.03
CA ASP A 548 -3.33 -7.62 2.17
C ASP A 548 -2.87 -7.90 3.62
N PHE A 549 -3.81 -8.19 4.53
CA PHE A 549 -3.59 -8.40 5.96
C PHE A 549 -3.03 -9.80 6.25
N PRO A 550 -1.79 -9.91 6.75
CA PRO A 550 -1.27 -11.18 7.24
C PRO A 550 -1.87 -11.48 8.63
N ILE A 551 -2.86 -12.36 8.73
CA ILE A 551 -3.32 -12.84 10.05
C ILE A 551 -2.31 -13.88 10.52
N LYS A 552 -1.73 -13.67 11.71
CA LYS A 552 -0.85 -14.66 12.34
C LYS A 552 -1.55 -15.92 12.78
#